data_AF-A0A078I1Q5-F1
#
_entry.id   AF-A0A078I1Q5-F1
#
_cell.length_a   1.000
_cell.length_b   1.000
_cell.length_c   1.000
_cell.angle_alpha   90.00
_cell.angle_beta   90.00
_cell.angle_gamma   90.00
#
_symmetry.space_group_name_H-M   'P 1'
#
loop_
_entity.id
_entity.type
_entity.pdbx_description
1 polymer ?
#
loop_
_entity_poly.entity_id
_entity_poly.type
_entity_poly.pdbx_seq_one_letter_code
_entity_poly.pdbx_strand_id
1 'polypeptide(L)'
;MCNIDTKQIHQIDQFLRSWFVDHPEFISNSFYVGGDSYSGKIVPGVVQQISLGNEKGLAPLINIQGYVLGNPAVRTNLEPNHRVSFAHRMGLISDELHESLERNCGGKFFNVDPSNAKCSNGLLAYHRCISEIYIEQILLPNCKKRTQGVSRNDSSSLPPPSCFTYRYFLSAFWANDENVRRALGVKKGFGKWSRCNTQNIPYTYDIHNAIPYHVNNSLKYLQILGTVVIMI
;
A
#
# COMPACT_ATOMS: atom_id res chain seq x y z
N MET A 1 1.28 16.71 17.15
CA MET A 1 0.90 15.29 17.29
C MET A 1 1.46 14.52 16.11
N CYS A 2 2.24 13.46 16.34
CA CYS A 2 2.78 12.63 15.27
C CYS A 2 1.69 11.67 14.74
N ASN A 3 1.63 11.46 13.43
CA ASN A 3 0.86 10.38 12.82
C ASN A 3 1.75 9.14 12.79
N ILE A 4 1.30 8.04 13.39
CA ILE A 4 2.03 6.77 13.48
C ILE A 4 1.06 5.61 13.24
N ASP A 5 1.56 4.43 12.85
CA ASP A 5 0.74 3.25 12.50
C ASP A 5 -0.16 2.84 13.67
N THR A 6 0.40 2.72 14.88
CA THR A 6 -0.34 2.29 16.08
C THR A 6 -1.45 3.27 16.45
N LYS A 7 -1.20 4.58 16.31
CA LYS A 7 -2.21 5.61 16.52
C LYS A 7 -3.31 5.54 15.46
N GLN A 8 -2.96 5.30 14.20
CA GLN A 8 -3.93 5.17 13.13
C GLN A 8 -4.84 3.95 13.35
N ILE A 9 -4.27 2.82 13.76
CA ILE A 9 -5.03 1.62 14.16
C ILE A 9 -6.04 1.97 15.25
N HIS A 10 -5.61 2.70 16.29
CA HIS A 10 -6.49 3.12 17.37
C HIS A 10 -7.61 4.04 16.91
N GLN A 11 -7.29 5.03 16.07
CA GLN A 11 -8.27 5.97 15.52
C GLN A 11 -9.29 5.28 14.62
N ILE A 12 -8.88 4.26 13.86
CA ILE A 12 -9.79 3.48 13.02
C ILE A 12 -10.78 2.69 13.89
N ASP A 13 -10.32 2.00 14.94
CA ASP A 13 -11.21 1.28 15.87
C ASP A 13 -12.20 2.24 16.56
N GLN A 14 -11.74 3.41 17.02
CA GLN A 14 -12.61 4.44 17.58
C GLN A 14 -13.65 4.94 16.58
N PHE A 15 -13.23 5.19 15.34
CA PHE A 15 -14.11 5.60 14.26
C PHE A 15 -15.17 4.53 13.99
N LEU A 16 -14.78 3.26 13.83
CA LEU A 16 -15.70 2.16 13.55
C LEU A 16 -16.74 2.00 14.66
N ARG A 17 -16.32 2.06 15.92
CA ARG A 17 -17.22 1.96 17.07
C ARG A 17 -18.21 3.11 17.11
N SER A 18 -17.75 4.33 16.84
CA SER A 18 -18.64 5.50 16.74
C SER A 18 -19.61 5.36 15.57
N TRP A 19 -19.13 4.87 14.42
CA TRP A 19 -19.95 4.64 13.24
C TRP A 19 -21.05 3.61 13.51
N PHE A 20 -20.77 2.52 14.24
CA PHE A 20 -21.77 1.53 14.62
C PHE A 20 -22.77 2.03 15.69
N VAL A 21 -22.41 3.04 16.49
CA VAL A 21 -23.38 3.74 17.35
C VAL A 21 -24.39 4.52 16.51
N ASP A 22 -23.91 5.20 15.47
CA ASP A 22 -24.76 5.98 14.57
C ASP A 22 -25.52 5.13 13.54
N HIS A 23 -25.06 3.90 13.28
CA HIS A 23 -25.64 2.97 12.29
C HIS A 23 -25.87 1.57 12.89
N PRO A 24 -26.74 1.45 13.91
CA PRO A 24 -26.95 0.21 14.66
C PRO A 24 -27.51 -0.95 13.81
N GLU A 25 -28.17 -0.64 12.69
CA GLU A 25 -28.72 -1.63 11.76
C GLU A 25 -27.66 -2.53 11.11
N PHE A 26 -26.38 -2.13 11.15
CA PHE A 26 -25.27 -2.94 10.62
C PHE A 26 -24.57 -3.80 11.67
N ILE A 27 -24.88 -3.66 12.97
CA ILE A 27 -24.15 -4.34 14.06
C ILE A 27 -24.20 -5.87 13.93
N SER A 28 -25.35 -6.42 13.51
CA SER A 28 -25.51 -7.88 13.37
C SER A 28 -24.79 -8.45 12.15
N ASN A 29 -24.37 -7.62 11.19
CA ASN A 29 -23.79 -8.10 9.94
C ASN A 29 -22.38 -8.62 10.16
N SER A 30 -22.03 -9.69 9.44
CA SER A 30 -20.64 -10.15 9.33
C SER A 30 -19.76 -9.01 8.83
N PHE A 31 -18.77 -8.63 9.64
CA PHE A 31 -17.88 -7.51 9.36
C PHE A 31 -16.52 -8.02 8.90
N TYR A 32 -16.01 -7.43 7.82
CA TYR A 32 -14.69 -7.72 7.26
C TYR A 32 -13.93 -6.44 7.03
N VAL A 33 -12.63 -6.44 7.28
CA VAL A 33 -11.76 -5.29 6.99
C VAL A 33 -10.95 -5.56 5.73
N GLY A 34 -11.08 -4.72 4.72
CA GLY A 34 -10.32 -4.80 3.47
C GLY A 34 -9.20 -3.77 3.44
N GLY A 35 -8.09 -4.09 2.78
CA GLY A 35 -7.02 -3.12 2.50
C GLY A 35 -6.10 -3.55 1.38
N ASP A 36 -5.30 -2.60 0.89
CA ASP A 36 -4.33 -2.81 -0.19
C ASP A 36 -3.00 -2.14 0.15
N SER A 37 -1.89 -2.66 -0.39
CA SER A 37 -0.56 -2.07 -0.24
C SER A 37 -0.14 -1.90 1.24
N TYR A 38 0.13 -0.68 1.70
CA TYR A 38 0.57 -0.39 3.07
C TYR A 38 -0.44 -0.81 4.14
N SER A 39 -1.72 -0.98 3.77
CA SER A 39 -2.74 -1.53 4.66
C SER A 39 -2.41 -2.93 5.18
N GLY A 40 -1.45 -3.65 4.58
CA GLY A 40 -0.90 -4.89 5.12
C GLY A 40 -0.32 -4.75 6.54
N LYS A 41 0.07 -3.55 6.98
CA LYS A 41 0.47 -3.27 8.37
C LYS A 41 -0.69 -2.82 9.24
N ILE A 42 -1.59 -2.02 8.67
CA ILE A 42 -2.67 -1.35 9.43
C ILE A 42 -3.85 -2.29 9.69
N VAL A 43 -4.34 -2.98 8.66
CA VAL A 43 -5.54 -3.82 8.75
C VAL A 43 -5.41 -4.95 9.77
N PRO A 44 -4.32 -5.73 9.82
CA PRO A 44 -4.16 -6.76 10.85
C PRO A 44 -4.17 -6.18 12.27
N GLY A 45 -3.60 -4.97 12.45
CA GLY A 45 -3.64 -4.25 13.72
C GLY A 45 -5.06 -3.80 14.10
N VAL A 46 -5.83 -3.27 13.15
CA VAL A 46 -7.24 -2.88 13.35
C VAL A 46 -8.08 -4.07 13.76
N VAL A 47 -7.98 -5.17 13.02
CA VAL A 47 -8.72 -6.41 13.31
C VAL A 47 -8.38 -6.95 14.69
N GLN A 48 -7.10 -6.96 15.06
CA GLN A 48 -6.66 -7.38 16.38
C GLN A 48 -7.23 -6.46 17.48
N GLN A 49 -7.20 -5.14 17.27
CA GLN A 49 -7.73 -4.19 18.24
C GLN A 49 -9.24 -4.34 18.43
N ILE A 50 -10.01 -4.52 17.35
CA ILE A 50 -11.45 -4.79 17.42
C ILE A 50 -11.72 -6.07 18.22
N SER A 51 -11.02 -7.17 17.88
CA SER A 51 -11.16 -8.45 18.56
C SER A 51 -10.86 -8.36 20.06
N LEU A 52 -9.75 -7.73 20.44
CA LEU A 52 -9.40 -7.51 21.85
C LEU A 52 -10.39 -6.57 22.56
N GLY A 53 -10.91 -5.57 21.86
CA GLY A 53 -11.95 -4.69 22.37
C GLY A 53 -13.24 -5.45 22.68
N ASN A 54 -13.66 -6.34 21.78
CA ASN A 54 -14.83 -7.20 21.99
C ASN A 54 -14.64 -8.13 23.20
N GLU A 55 -13.47 -8.75 23.35
CA GLU A 55 -13.15 -9.60 24.51
C GLU A 55 -13.21 -8.84 25.83
N LYS A 56 -12.86 -7.55 25.81
CA LYS A 56 -12.96 -6.64 26.95
C LYS A 56 -14.36 -6.05 27.16
N GLY A 57 -15.35 -6.46 26.37
CA GLY A 57 -16.72 -5.94 26.45
C GLY A 57 -16.86 -4.49 25.99
N LEU A 58 -15.94 -3.97 25.18
CA LEU A 58 -16.03 -2.62 24.64
C LEU A 58 -17.21 -2.58 23.65
N ALA A 59 -18.22 -1.76 23.93
CA ALA A 59 -19.40 -1.60 23.08
C ALA A 59 -19.19 -0.56 21.98
N PRO A 60 -19.88 -0.66 20.83
CA PRO A 60 -20.65 -1.84 20.38
C PRO A 60 -19.71 -3.01 20.04
N LEU A 61 -20.20 -4.23 20.23
CA LEU A 61 -19.47 -5.44 19.80
C LEU A 61 -19.54 -5.52 18.27
N ILE A 62 -18.39 -5.48 17.61
CA ILE A 62 -18.31 -5.56 16.15
C ILE A 62 -18.23 -7.04 15.75
N ASN A 63 -19.13 -7.53 14.91
CA ASN A 63 -19.17 -8.91 14.45
C ASN A 63 -18.05 -9.23 13.42
N ILE A 64 -16.78 -9.05 13.83
CA ILE A 64 -15.59 -9.24 13.00
C ILE A 64 -15.38 -10.72 12.63
N GLN A 65 -15.35 -11.01 11.34
CA GLN A 65 -15.17 -12.37 10.81
C GLN A 65 -13.78 -12.59 10.20
N GLY A 66 -13.14 -11.52 9.73
CA GLY A 66 -11.85 -11.64 9.05
C GLY A 66 -11.42 -10.37 8.32
N TYR A 67 -10.41 -10.53 7.49
CA TYR A 67 -9.88 -9.43 6.69
C TYR A 67 -9.30 -9.89 5.35
N VAL A 68 -9.31 -8.96 4.41
CA VAL A 68 -8.85 -9.16 3.03
C VAL A 68 -7.73 -8.20 2.70
N LEU A 69 -6.65 -8.72 2.14
CA LEU A 69 -5.48 -7.93 1.77
C LEU A 69 -5.09 -8.13 0.30
N GLY A 70 -5.07 -7.02 -0.45
CA GLY A 70 -4.43 -6.90 -1.75
C GLY A 70 -2.97 -6.48 -1.59
N ASN A 71 -2.06 -7.17 -2.26
CA ASN A 71 -0.63 -6.86 -2.35
C ASN A 71 -0.01 -6.25 -1.06
N PRO A 72 -0.19 -6.90 0.12
CA PRO A 72 0.10 -6.26 1.38
C PRO A 72 1.60 -6.06 1.59
N ALA A 73 1.98 -4.87 2.04
CA ALA A 73 3.27 -4.66 2.67
C ALA A 73 3.21 -5.17 4.12
N VAL A 74 4.03 -6.17 4.44
CA VAL A 74 4.11 -6.83 5.74
C VAL A 74 5.49 -6.57 6.38
N ARG A 75 6.57 -6.68 5.58
CA ARG A 75 7.97 -6.48 6.00
C ARG A 75 8.75 -5.69 4.94
N THR A 76 8.51 -4.38 4.92
CA THR A 76 9.06 -3.44 3.94
C THR A 76 10.59 -3.40 3.87
N ASN A 77 11.30 -3.86 4.90
CA ASN A 77 12.76 -3.95 4.91
C ASN A 77 13.32 -5.22 4.24
N LEU A 78 12.49 -6.23 3.98
CA LEU A 78 12.88 -7.48 3.32
C LEU A 78 12.24 -7.67 1.95
N GLU A 79 11.03 -7.15 1.76
CA GLU A 79 10.25 -7.30 0.52
C GLU A 79 11.01 -6.92 -0.76
N PRO A 80 11.79 -5.81 -0.80
CA PRO A 80 12.54 -5.46 -2.01
C PRO A 80 13.57 -6.52 -2.42
N ASN A 81 14.01 -7.37 -1.50
CA ASN A 81 14.95 -8.44 -1.82
C ASN A 81 14.35 -9.51 -2.75
N HIS A 82 13.03 -9.61 -2.86
CA HIS A 82 12.39 -10.61 -3.72
C HIS A 82 12.21 -10.15 -5.17
N ARG A 83 12.51 -8.90 -5.48
CA ARG A 83 12.24 -8.26 -6.78
C ARG A 83 13.08 -8.83 -7.92
N VAL A 84 14.35 -9.15 -7.66
CA VAL A 84 15.24 -9.78 -8.66
C VAL A 84 14.73 -11.17 -9.03
N SER A 85 14.48 -12.03 -8.03
CA SER A 85 13.98 -13.39 -8.28
C SER A 85 12.58 -13.38 -8.91
N PHE A 86 11.73 -12.40 -8.56
CA PHE A 86 10.44 -12.24 -9.22
C PHE A 86 10.60 -11.84 -10.69
N ALA A 87 11.44 -10.84 -10.99
CA ALA A 87 11.69 -10.41 -12.37
C ALA A 87 12.23 -11.55 -13.24
N HIS A 88 13.12 -12.38 -12.69
CA HIS A 88 13.62 -13.58 -13.35
C HIS A 88 12.50 -14.57 -13.69
N ARG A 89 11.67 -14.94 -12.70
CA ARG A 89 10.54 -15.87 -12.91
C ARG A 89 9.49 -15.34 -13.88
N MET A 90 9.40 -14.02 -14.05
CA MET A 90 8.51 -13.38 -15.02
C MET A 90 9.16 -13.16 -16.39
N GLY A 91 10.39 -13.63 -16.61
CA GLY A 91 11.12 -13.50 -17.88
C GLY A 91 11.56 -12.07 -18.21
N LEU A 92 11.65 -11.20 -17.21
CA LEU A 92 12.03 -9.79 -17.39
C LEU A 92 13.54 -9.55 -17.38
N ILE A 93 14.29 -10.54 -16.89
CA ILE A 93 15.75 -10.59 -16.95
C ILE A 93 16.21 -11.97 -17.39
N SER A 94 17.38 -12.05 -18.00
CA SER A 94 17.95 -13.32 -18.48
C SER A 94 18.48 -14.19 -17.33
N ASP A 95 18.60 -15.49 -17.58
CA ASP A 95 19.17 -16.45 -16.65
C ASP A 95 20.61 -16.05 -16.28
N GLU A 96 21.41 -15.60 -17.24
CA GLU A 96 22.80 -15.19 -17.00
C GLU A 96 22.89 -14.00 -16.04
N LEU A 97 21.99 -13.02 -16.19
CA LEU A 97 21.94 -11.86 -15.31
C LEU A 97 21.48 -12.26 -13.91
N HIS A 98 20.45 -13.11 -13.80
CA HIS A 98 19.96 -13.60 -12.51
C HIS A 98 21.03 -14.39 -11.75
N GLU A 99 21.67 -15.37 -12.39
CA GLU A 99 22.74 -16.15 -11.77
C GLU A 99 23.95 -15.30 -11.39
N SER A 100 24.31 -14.33 -12.23
CA SER A 100 25.39 -13.38 -11.92
C SER A 100 25.06 -12.57 -10.67
N LEU A 101 23.81 -12.11 -10.54
CA LEU A 101 23.33 -11.40 -9.36
C LEU A 101 23.36 -12.28 -8.11
N GLU A 102 22.82 -13.50 -8.18
CA GLU A 102 22.84 -14.45 -7.05
C GLU A 102 24.27 -14.69 -6.54
N ARG A 103 25.22 -14.97 -7.45
CA ARG A 103 26.63 -15.20 -7.11
C ARG A 103 27.33 -13.96 -6.55
N ASN A 104 27.17 -12.81 -7.19
CA ASN A 104 27.94 -11.61 -6.83
C ASN A 104 27.33 -10.82 -5.68
N CYS A 105 26.03 -10.95 -5.43
CA CYS A 105 25.31 -10.24 -4.36
C CYS A 105 25.01 -11.12 -3.14
N GLY A 106 25.26 -12.44 -3.20
CA GLY A 106 25.02 -13.36 -2.08
C GLY A 106 23.55 -13.48 -1.69
N GLY A 107 22.65 -13.44 -2.69
CA GLY A 107 21.19 -13.46 -2.48
C GLY A 107 20.60 -12.21 -1.83
N LYS A 108 21.39 -11.13 -1.64
CA LYS A 108 20.93 -9.84 -1.10
C LYS A 108 20.95 -8.77 -2.20
N PHE A 109 19.77 -8.32 -2.62
CA PHE A 109 19.61 -7.33 -3.70
C PHE A 109 19.16 -5.95 -3.19
N PHE A 110 18.83 -5.84 -1.91
CA PHE A 110 18.41 -4.60 -1.26
C PHE A 110 19.40 -4.18 -0.18
N ASN A 111 19.69 -2.88 -0.06
CA ASN A 111 20.72 -2.35 0.87
C ASN A 111 22.06 -3.10 0.76
N VAL A 112 22.55 -3.22 -0.48
CA VAL A 112 23.82 -3.87 -0.80
C VAL A 112 25.01 -3.01 -0.39
N ASP A 113 26.16 -3.64 -0.18
CA ASP A 113 27.41 -2.93 0.08
C ASP A 113 27.84 -2.18 -1.20
N PRO A 114 27.93 -0.84 -1.18
CA PRO A 114 28.32 -0.06 -2.35
C PRO A 114 29.77 -0.33 -2.80
N SER A 115 30.62 -0.90 -1.94
CA SER A 115 31.98 -1.29 -2.31
C SER A 115 32.03 -2.56 -3.17
N ASN A 116 30.97 -3.37 -3.17
CA ASN A 116 30.85 -4.53 -4.06
C ASN A 116 30.47 -4.07 -5.47
N ALA A 117 31.47 -3.69 -6.25
CA ALA A 117 31.32 -3.19 -7.61
C ALA A 117 30.63 -4.21 -8.55
N LYS A 118 30.90 -5.52 -8.37
CA LYS A 118 30.28 -6.57 -9.20
C LYS A 118 28.76 -6.63 -8.97
N CYS A 119 28.33 -6.66 -7.70
CA CYS A 119 26.91 -6.64 -7.36
C CYS A 119 26.24 -5.34 -7.82
N SER A 120 26.87 -4.20 -7.55
CA SER A 120 26.34 -2.88 -7.93
C SER A 120 26.14 -2.75 -9.44
N ASN A 121 27.11 -3.19 -10.25
CA ASN A 121 27.01 -3.18 -11.71
C ASN A 121 25.93 -4.15 -12.22
N GLY A 122 25.80 -5.33 -11.59
CA GLY A 122 24.70 -6.27 -11.90
C GLY A 122 23.33 -5.65 -11.63
N LEU A 123 23.18 -4.95 -10.50
CA LEU A 123 21.91 -4.28 -10.15
C LEU A 123 21.61 -3.10 -11.09
N LEU A 124 22.62 -2.39 -11.58
CA LEU A 124 22.43 -1.39 -12.64
C LEU A 124 21.91 -2.03 -13.94
N ALA A 125 22.45 -3.19 -14.33
CA ALA A 125 21.95 -3.93 -15.48
C ALA A 125 20.49 -4.38 -15.27
N TYR A 126 20.17 -4.92 -14.10
CA TYR A 126 18.80 -5.26 -13.69
C TYR A 126 17.85 -4.07 -13.82
N HIS A 127 18.20 -2.91 -13.25
CA HIS A 127 17.37 -1.71 -13.32
C HIS A 127 17.16 -1.20 -14.75
N ARG A 128 18.15 -1.38 -15.64
CA ARG A 128 17.99 -1.05 -17.07
C ARG A 128 16.97 -1.96 -17.74
N CYS A 129 17.03 -3.27 -17.50
CA CYS A 129 16.08 -4.24 -18.06
C CYS A 129 14.63 -3.92 -17.70
N ILE A 130 14.37 -3.51 -16.46
CA ILE A 130 13.00 -3.24 -15.98
C ILE A 130 12.58 -1.77 -16.10
N SER A 131 13.42 -0.89 -16.64
CA SER A 131 13.21 0.57 -16.59
C SER A 131 11.95 1.04 -17.33
N GLU A 132 11.56 0.32 -18.38
CA GLU A 132 10.39 0.60 -19.20
C GLU A 132 9.12 -0.08 -18.70
N ILE A 133 9.17 -0.79 -17.57
CA ILE A 133 8.06 -1.54 -16.99
C ILE A 133 7.43 -0.75 -15.84
N TYR A 134 6.10 -0.69 -15.82
CA TYR A 134 5.39 -0.10 -14.69
C TYR A 134 5.45 -1.06 -13.50
N ILE A 135 6.21 -0.69 -12.46
CA ILE A 135 6.54 -1.58 -11.33
C ILE A 135 5.32 -2.12 -10.56
N GLU A 136 4.22 -1.37 -10.54
CA GLU A 136 2.96 -1.79 -9.88
C GLU A 136 2.15 -2.76 -10.76
N GLN A 137 2.39 -2.79 -12.08
CA GLN A 137 1.70 -3.68 -13.01
C GLN A 137 2.59 -3.97 -14.23
N ILE A 138 3.29 -5.11 -14.17
CA ILE A 138 4.38 -5.47 -15.09
C ILE A 138 3.98 -5.62 -16.56
N LEU A 139 2.68 -5.75 -16.83
CA LEU A 139 2.13 -5.84 -18.18
C LEU A 139 1.96 -4.47 -18.85
N LEU A 140 2.22 -3.39 -18.12
CA LEU A 140 2.06 -2.02 -18.61
C LEU A 140 3.42 -1.32 -18.74
N PRO A 141 3.56 -0.43 -19.74
CA PRO A 141 4.77 0.36 -19.89
C PRO A 141 4.87 1.42 -18.80
N ASN A 142 6.10 1.73 -18.41
CA ASN A 142 6.42 2.84 -17.53
C ASN A 142 6.26 4.16 -18.30
N CYS A 143 5.09 4.76 -18.17
CA CYS A 143 4.87 6.10 -18.67
C CYS A 143 5.68 7.11 -17.86
N LYS A 144 6.66 7.76 -18.50
CA LYS A 144 7.48 8.80 -17.87
C LYS A 144 6.60 9.78 -17.12
N LYS A 145 6.79 9.87 -15.79
CA LYS A 145 6.24 10.98 -14.99
C LYS A 145 6.93 12.25 -15.47
N ARG A 146 6.25 13.12 -16.23
CA ARG A 146 6.64 14.53 -16.23
C ARG A 146 6.29 15.07 -14.85
N THR A 147 7.30 15.07 -13.99
CA THR A 147 7.26 15.65 -12.66
C THR A 147 7.07 17.16 -12.80
N GLN A 148 5.92 17.70 -12.41
CA GLN A 148 5.76 18.86 -11.53
C GLN A 148 4.28 19.26 -11.43
N GLY A 149 3.94 19.92 -10.32
CA GLY A 149 2.57 20.22 -9.88
C GLY A 149 1.64 20.66 -11.01
N VAL A 150 0.50 19.97 -11.10
CA VAL A 150 -0.55 20.24 -12.06
C VAL A 150 -1.14 21.62 -11.77
N SER A 151 -0.71 22.62 -12.54
CA SER A 151 -1.42 23.88 -12.71
C SER A 151 -2.56 23.66 -13.72
N ARG A 152 -3.72 24.28 -13.48
CA ARG A 152 -4.97 24.11 -14.26
C ARG A 152 -4.84 24.44 -15.75
N ASN A 153 -3.75 25.09 -16.18
CA ASN A 153 -3.63 25.68 -17.52
C ASN A 153 -2.60 25.00 -18.43
N ASP A 154 -1.99 23.88 -18.03
CA ASP A 154 -0.96 23.25 -18.86
C ASP A 154 -1.37 21.84 -19.33
N SER A 155 -2.12 21.79 -20.43
CA SER A 155 -2.50 20.55 -21.14
C SER A 155 -1.28 19.74 -21.63
N SER A 156 -0.07 20.30 -21.61
CA SER A 156 1.17 19.62 -22.02
C SER A 156 1.82 18.77 -20.91
N SER A 157 1.25 18.80 -19.70
CA SER A 157 1.75 18.10 -18.50
C SER A 157 1.03 16.79 -18.17
N LEU A 158 -0.05 16.45 -18.89
CA LEU A 158 -0.84 15.25 -18.62
C LEU A 158 -0.16 14.00 -19.18
N PRO A 159 -0.15 12.87 -18.43
CA PRO A 159 0.26 11.60 -19.01
C PRO A 159 -0.71 11.23 -20.16
N PRO A 160 -0.23 10.53 -21.20
CA PRO A 160 -1.09 10.03 -22.26
C PRO A 160 -2.30 9.25 -21.71
N PRO A 161 -3.49 9.32 -22.33
CA PRO A 161 -4.66 8.56 -21.87
C PRO A 161 -4.45 7.04 -21.78
N SER A 162 -3.52 6.50 -22.57
CA SER A 162 -3.10 5.10 -22.54
C SER A 162 -2.31 4.72 -21.28
N CYS A 163 -1.79 5.70 -20.53
CA CYS A 163 -1.00 5.46 -19.34
C CYS A 163 -1.87 5.19 -18.12
N PHE A 164 -1.48 4.19 -17.32
CA PHE A 164 -2.19 3.85 -16.09
C PHE A 164 -2.34 5.05 -15.14
N THR A 165 -1.30 5.88 -15.05
CA THR A 165 -1.25 7.07 -14.18
C THR A 165 -2.23 8.17 -14.58
N TYR A 166 -2.76 8.16 -15.81
CA TYR A 166 -3.80 9.10 -16.24
C TYR A 166 -5.07 8.97 -15.40
N ARG A 167 -5.38 7.74 -14.95
CA ARG A 167 -6.52 7.48 -14.05
C ARG A 167 -6.41 8.27 -12.75
N TYR A 168 -5.20 8.45 -12.21
CA TYR A 168 -4.98 9.23 -10.99
C TYR A 168 -5.27 10.71 -11.18
N PHE A 169 -4.97 11.25 -12.37
CA PHE A 169 -5.33 12.62 -12.72
C PHE A 169 -6.85 12.78 -12.81
N LEU A 170 -7.54 11.85 -13.47
CA LEU A 170 -9.01 11.85 -13.53
C LEU A 170 -9.65 11.79 -12.14
N SER A 171 -9.12 10.95 -11.24
CA SER A 171 -9.57 10.90 -9.85
C SER A 171 -9.39 12.24 -9.14
N ALA A 172 -8.25 12.91 -9.33
CA ALA A 172 -8.00 14.22 -8.74
C ALA A 172 -8.90 15.31 -9.32
N PHE A 173 -9.18 15.27 -10.62
CA PHE A 173 -10.10 16.18 -11.27
C PHE A 173 -11.51 16.02 -10.70
N TRP A 174 -12.02 14.79 -10.68
CA TRP A 174 -13.34 14.47 -10.15
C TRP A 174 -13.48 14.81 -8.66
N ALA A 175 -12.54 14.40 -7.81
CA ALA A 175 -12.62 14.62 -6.36
C ALA A 175 -12.46 16.09 -5.94
N ASN A 176 -11.93 16.94 -6.82
CA ASN A 176 -11.79 18.39 -6.59
C ASN A 176 -12.86 19.24 -7.27
N ASP A 177 -13.78 18.63 -8.02
CA ASP A 177 -14.96 19.33 -8.53
C ASP A 177 -15.85 19.80 -7.36
N GLU A 178 -16.32 21.05 -7.41
CA GLU A 178 -17.07 21.64 -6.30
C GLU A 178 -18.44 21.00 -6.10
N ASN A 179 -19.08 20.53 -7.19
CA ASN A 179 -20.35 19.82 -7.10
C ASN A 179 -20.15 18.46 -6.46
N VAL A 180 -19.09 17.74 -6.85
CA VAL A 180 -18.72 16.45 -6.23
C VAL A 180 -18.43 16.64 -4.75
N ARG A 181 -17.60 17.62 -4.38
CA ARG A 181 -17.27 17.89 -2.97
C ARG A 181 -18.51 18.22 -2.14
N ARG A 182 -19.43 19.04 -2.70
CA ARG A 182 -20.70 19.37 -2.05
C ARG A 182 -21.59 18.13 -1.88
N ALA A 183 -21.70 17.29 -2.92
CA ALA A 183 -22.48 16.06 -2.87
C ALA A 183 -21.93 15.04 -1.84
N LEU A 184 -20.61 14.98 -1.67
CA LEU A 184 -19.94 14.16 -0.65
C LEU A 184 -19.93 14.78 0.76
N GLY A 185 -20.56 15.95 0.96
CA GLY A 185 -20.60 16.61 2.26
C GLY A 185 -19.25 17.18 2.74
N VAL A 186 -18.29 17.39 1.83
CA VAL A 186 -16.98 17.96 2.18
C VAL A 186 -17.16 19.44 2.54
N LYS A 187 -16.88 19.77 3.81
CA LYS A 187 -17.04 21.14 4.33
C LYS A 187 -16.10 22.13 3.60
N LYS A 188 -16.56 23.38 3.49
CA LYS A 188 -15.72 24.49 2.99
C LYS A 188 -14.53 24.71 3.94
N GLY A 189 -13.39 25.15 3.40
CA GLY A 189 -12.16 25.39 4.17
C GLY A 189 -11.17 24.21 4.19
N PHE A 190 -11.59 23.01 3.79
CA PHE A 190 -10.66 21.89 3.58
C PHE A 190 -9.90 22.04 2.26
N GLY A 191 -8.61 21.70 2.26
CA GLY A 191 -7.73 21.79 1.09
C GLY A 191 -8.17 20.91 -0.09
N LYS A 192 -7.41 21.00 -1.18
CA LYS A 192 -7.60 20.15 -2.36
C LYS A 192 -7.36 18.69 -1.98
N TRP A 193 -8.20 17.81 -2.51
CA TRP A 193 -8.01 16.38 -2.42
C TRP A 193 -6.75 15.97 -3.18
N SER A 194 -5.98 15.05 -2.60
CA SER A 194 -4.84 14.39 -3.22
C SER A 194 -4.94 12.89 -2.97
N ARG A 195 -4.63 12.07 -3.99
CA ARG A 195 -4.67 10.60 -3.89
C ARG A 195 -3.75 10.06 -2.81
N CYS A 196 -2.52 10.58 -2.76
CA CYS A 196 -1.52 10.22 -1.76
C CYS A 196 -0.84 11.51 -1.30
N ASN A 197 -0.89 11.78 0.01
CA ASN A 197 -0.32 12.98 0.59
C ASN A 197 0.89 12.66 1.48
N THR A 198 1.93 12.09 0.88
CA THR A 198 3.16 11.68 1.60
C THR A 198 4.11 12.84 1.89
N GLN A 199 3.95 13.98 1.20
CA GLN A 199 4.86 15.12 1.30
C GLN A 199 4.43 16.13 2.38
N ASN A 200 3.12 16.28 2.61
CA ASN A 200 2.60 17.29 3.53
C ASN A 200 2.09 16.72 4.85
N ILE A 201 2.07 15.38 5.01
CA ILE A 201 1.65 14.71 6.24
C ILE A 201 2.85 13.98 6.81
N PRO A 202 3.50 14.53 7.85
CA PRO A 202 4.53 13.81 8.58
C PRO A 202 3.94 12.52 9.15
N TYR A 203 4.60 11.39 8.88
CA TYR A 203 4.17 10.07 9.29
C TYR A 203 5.37 9.22 9.73
N THR A 204 5.27 8.58 10.88
CA THR A 204 6.28 7.63 11.38
C THR A 204 5.74 6.22 11.25
N TYR A 205 6.49 5.37 10.55
CA TYR A 205 6.15 3.97 10.32
C TYR A 205 6.71 3.10 11.46
N ASP A 206 5.99 2.98 12.57
CA ASP A 206 6.41 2.26 13.78
C ASP A 206 6.12 0.74 13.74
N ILE A 207 5.31 0.25 12.79
CA ILE A 207 5.13 -1.19 12.55
C ILE A 207 6.08 -1.65 11.44
N HIS A 208 7.25 -2.14 11.83
CA HIS A 208 8.22 -2.68 10.86
C HIS A 208 7.88 -4.09 10.37
N ASN A 209 7.23 -4.90 11.21
CA ASN A 209 6.88 -6.28 10.92
C ASN A 209 5.43 -6.57 11.34
N ALA A 210 4.56 -6.81 10.37
CA ALA A 210 3.15 -7.12 10.65
C ALA A 210 2.86 -8.62 10.85
N ILE A 211 3.84 -9.51 10.65
CA ILE A 211 3.67 -10.98 10.82
C ILE A 211 3.05 -11.35 12.18
N PRO A 212 3.47 -10.79 13.33
CA PRO A 212 2.88 -11.14 14.61
C PRO A 212 1.37 -10.86 14.69
N TYR A 213 0.89 -9.78 14.05
CA TYR A 213 -0.55 -9.50 13.97
C TYR A 213 -1.28 -10.57 13.16
N HIS A 214 -0.72 -10.98 12.02
CA HIS A 214 -1.30 -12.05 11.21
C HIS A 214 -1.39 -13.37 11.98
N VAL A 215 -0.30 -13.79 12.63
CA VAL A 215 -0.25 -15.02 13.42
C VAL A 215 -1.29 -14.99 14.54
N ASN A 216 -1.33 -13.90 15.32
CA ASN A 216 -2.28 -13.77 16.42
C ASN A 216 -3.73 -13.78 15.94
N ASN A 217 -4.03 -13.16 14.80
CA ASN A 217 -5.38 -13.14 14.25
C ASN A 217 -5.80 -14.53 13.72
N SER A 218 -4.87 -15.28 13.10
CA SER A 218 -5.14 -16.67 12.68
C SER A 218 -5.48 -17.59 13.85
N LEU A 219 -4.82 -17.40 15.00
CA LEU A 219 -5.09 -18.19 16.22
C LEU A 219 -6.47 -17.91 16.81
N LYS A 220 -7.11 -16.79 16.44
CA LYS A 220 -8.48 -16.43 16.86
C LYS A 220 -9.56 -16.88 15.87
N TYR A 221 -9.24 -17.80 14.95
CA TYR A 221 -10.14 -18.32 13.91
C TYR A 221 -10.69 -17.24 12.96
N LEU A 222 -10.01 -16.08 12.86
CA LEU A 222 -10.38 -15.05 11.89
C LEU A 222 -9.92 -15.45 10.49
N GLN A 223 -10.81 -15.34 9.51
CA GLN A 223 -10.49 -15.67 8.13
C GLN A 223 -9.55 -14.63 7.53
N ILE A 224 -8.45 -15.09 6.92
CA ILE A 224 -7.49 -14.25 6.22
C ILE A 224 -7.55 -14.63 4.75
N LEU A 225 -7.98 -13.70 3.90
CA LEU A 225 -7.94 -13.86 2.45
C LEU A 225 -6.92 -12.87 1.89
N GLY A 226 -5.84 -13.39 1.31
CA GLY A 226 -4.79 -12.58 0.72
C GLY A 226 -4.64 -12.90 -0.77
N THR A 227 -4.49 -11.88 -1.60
CA THR A 227 -3.93 -12.04 -2.94
C THR A 227 -2.59 -11.33 -2.97
N VAL A 228 -1.53 -12.08 -3.29
CA VAL A 228 -0.18 -11.52 -3.44
C VAL A 228 0.12 -11.42 -4.92
N VAL A 229 0.09 -10.22 -5.48
CA VAL A 229 0.86 -9.90 -6.68
C VAL A 229 2.14 -9.25 -6.20
N ILE A 230 3.25 -9.98 -6.28
CA ILE A 230 4.57 -9.40 -5.94
C ILE A 230 4.85 -8.30 -6.96
N MET A 231 4.97 -7.06 -6.50
CA MET A 231 5.35 -5.92 -7.32
C MET A 231 6.88 -5.80 -7.38
N ILE A 232 7.42 -5.36 -8.52
CA ILE A 232 8.87 -5.27 -8.81
C ILE A 232 9.50 -4.04 -8.16
#